data_AF-A0A2N1TLB8-F1
#
_entry.id   AF-A0A2N1TLB8-F1
#
_cell.length_a   1.000
_cell.length_b   1.000
_cell.length_c   1.000
_cell.angle_alpha   90.00
_cell.angle_beta   90.00
_cell.angle_gamma   90.00
#
_symmetry.space_group_name_H-M   'P 1'
#
loop_
_entity.id
_entity.type
_entity.pdbx_description
1 polymer ?
#
loop_
_entity_poly.entity_id
_entity_poly.type
_entity_poly.pdbx_seq_one_letter_code
_entity_poly.pdbx_strand_id
1 'polypeptide(L)'
;MSYHLLNIATGESFTCRDETWHSCLDLAEKEGWKPDGTLFDYEFILDESTDENDDIMYTLYMGLVVHHRFLEWDGNFTDRANQIVSHDDAHYLALHIRGLLDNGELVEFIAKGSFRICEI
;
A
#
# COMPACT_ATOMS: atom_id res chain seq x y z
N MET A 1 -6.18 6.81 -13.37
CA MET A 1 -5.49 5.50 -13.40
C MET A 1 -6.27 4.56 -12.46
N SER A 2 -5.77 3.36 -12.19
CA SER A 2 -6.35 2.44 -11.22
C SER A 2 -5.38 2.18 -10.08
N TYR A 3 -5.91 1.84 -8.91
CA TYR A 3 -5.16 1.23 -7.82
C TYR A 3 -5.34 -0.27 -7.87
N HIS A 4 -4.23 -0.98 -7.73
CA HIS A 4 -4.20 -2.42 -7.55
C HIS A 4 -3.81 -2.71 -6.10
N LEU A 5 -4.75 -3.28 -5.34
CA LEU A 5 -4.57 -3.63 -3.95
C LEU A 5 -4.42 -5.15 -3.82
N LEU A 6 -3.43 -5.61 -3.06
CA LEU A 6 -3.16 -7.04 -2.87
C LEU A 6 -3.15 -7.37 -1.37
N ASN A 7 -4.07 -8.20 -0.91
CA ASN A 7 -4.06 -8.66 0.47
C ASN A 7 -2.87 -9.60 0.70
N ILE A 8 -2.04 -9.29 1.70
CA ILE A 8 -0.78 -10.00 1.94
C ILE A 8 -1.03 -11.38 2.57
N ALA A 9 -2.12 -11.54 3.34
CA ALA A 9 -2.44 -12.79 4.00
C ALA A 9 -3.20 -13.78 3.10
N THR A 10 -4.11 -13.28 2.26
CA THR A 10 -4.99 -14.14 1.44
C THR A 10 -4.55 -14.23 -0.02
N GLY A 11 -3.72 -13.30 -0.51
CA GLY A 11 -3.37 -13.17 -1.92
C GLY A 11 -4.52 -12.66 -2.79
N GLU A 12 -5.65 -12.25 -2.20
CA GLU A 12 -6.76 -11.65 -2.92
C GLU A 12 -6.35 -10.29 -3.50
N SER A 13 -6.70 -10.03 -4.75
CA SER A 13 -6.48 -8.75 -5.40
C SER A 13 -7.78 -8.00 -5.63
N PHE A 14 -7.73 -6.67 -5.45
CA PHE A 14 -8.84 -5.78 -5.70
C PHE A 14 -8.36 -4.60 -6.54
N THR A 15 -9.13 -4.21 -7.55
CA THR A 15 -8.78 -3.08 -8.41
C THR A 15 -9.87 -2.03 -8.33
N CYS A 16 -9.50 -0.79 -8.05
CA CYS A 16 -10.42 0.34 -8.03
C CYS A 16 -9.87 1.54 -8.79
N ARG A 17 -10.74 2.50 -9.10
CA ARG A 17 -10.34 3.76 -9.73
C ARG A 17 -9.67 4.67 -8.70
N ASP A 18 -8.83 5.56 -9.19
CA ASP A 18 -8.20 6.60 -8.35
C ASP A 18 -9.24 7.39 -7.57
N GLU A 19 -10.33 7.82 -8.23
CA GLU A 19 -11.36 8.62 -7.56
C GLU A 19 -12.01 7.86 -6.40
N THR A 20 -12.19 6.54 -6.53
CA THR A 20 -12.76 5.70 -5.47
C THR A 20 -11.80 5.59 -4.29
N TRP A 21 -10.50 5.37 -4.55
CA TRP A 21 -9.51 5.25 -3.50
C TRP A 21 -9.28 6.57 -2.77
N HIS A 22 -9.12 7.68 -3.49
CA HIS A 22 -8.98 9.00 -2.86
C HIS A 22 -10.25 9.39 -2.09
N SER A 23 -11.45 9.14 -2.65
CA SER A 23 -12.69 9.42 -1.92
C SER A 23 -12.80 8.59 -0.64
N CYS A 24 -12.28 7.36 -0.64
CA CYS A 24 -12.22 6.51 0.55
C CYS A 24 -11.33 7.13 1.63
N LEU A 25 -10.11 7.57 1.27
CA LEU A 25 -9.18 8.21 2.19
C LEU A 25 -9.73 9.56 2.72
N ASP A 26 -10.26 10.40 1.83
CA ASP A 26 -10.85 11.70 2.17
C ASP A 26 -12.02 11.56 3.15
N LEU A 27 -12.83 10.51 2.96
CA LEU A 27 -13.97 10.22 3.83
C LEU A 27 -13.50 9.71 5.20
N ALA A 28 -12.53 8.80 5.22
CA ALA A 28 -11.95 8.30 6.45
C ALA A 28 -11.32 9.43 7.28
N GLU A 29 -10.56 10.32 6.66
CA GLU A 29 -9.94 11.47 7.32
C GLU A 29 -11.00 12.39 7.94
N LYS A 30 -12.11 12.66 7.22
CA LYS A 30 -13.24 13.46 7.74
C LYS A 30 -13.91 12.80 8.95
N GLU A 31 -13.98 11.48 8.97
CA GLU A 31 -14.51 10.69 10.10
C GLU A 31 -13.49 10.48 11.23
N GLY A 32 -12.31 11.10 11.12
CA GLY A 32 -11.29 11.12 12.18
C GLY A 32 -10.32 9.95 12.16
N TRP A 33 -10.22 9.21 11.05
CA TRP A 33 -9.16 8.22 10.85
C TRP A 33 -7.80 8.92 10.90
N LYS A 34 -6.91 8.38 11.76
CA LYS A 34 -5.55 8.87 11.94
C LYS A 34 -4.60 7.72 11.65
N PRO A 35 -4.07 7.63 10.41
CA PRO A 35 -3.16 6.57 10.07
C PRO A 35 -1.82 6.73 10.76
N ASP A 36 -1.17 5.61 11.05
CA ASP A 36 0.23 5.56 11.47
C ASP A 36 1.19 5.74 10.27
N GLY A 37 0.70 5.45 9.07
CA GLY A 37 1.43 5.56 7.81
C GLY A 37 1.73 4.19 7.20
N THR A 38 1.95 4.18 5.89
CA THR A 38 2.30 2.95 5.17
C THR A 38 3.74 2.52 5.45
N LEU A 39 3.97 1.21 5.43
CA LEU A 39 5.28 0.61 5.62
C LEU A 39 5.98 0.42 4.27
N PHE A 40 7.26 0.75 4.23
CA PHE A 40 8.14 0.47 3.09
C PHE A 40 8.65 -0.97 3.18
N ASP A 41 8.35 -1.78 2.17
CA ASP A 41 8.80 -3.18 2.10
C ASP A 41 10.16 -3.26 1.42
N TYR A 42 11.22 -3.05 2.21
CA TYR A 42 12.59 -2.99 1.71
C TYR A 42 13.02 -4.27 1.00
N GLU A 43 12.76 -5.42 1.62
CA GLU A 43 13.16 -6.73 1.08
C GLU A 43 12.45 -7.00 -0.23
N PHE A 44 11.13 -6.79 -0.29
CA PHE A 44 10.38 -6.97 -1.53
C PHE A 44 10.86 -6.05 -2.66
N ILE A 45 11.09 -4.77 -2.35
CA ILE A 45 11.51 -3.79 -3.37
C ILE A 45 12.92 -4.12 -3.86
N LEU A 46 13.82 -4.55 -2.98
CA LEU A 46 15.16 -4.96 -3.37
C LEU A 46 15.11 -6.22 -4.25
N ASP A 47 14.34 -7.23 -3.86
CA ASP A 47 14.18 -8.47 -4.62
C ASP A 47 13.57 -8.23 -6.01
N GLU A 48 12.59 -7.33 -6.15
CA GLU A 48 12.07 -6.93 -7.47
C GLU A 48 13.08 -6.14 -8.31
N SER A 49 14.06 -5.50 -7.66
CA SER A 49 15.05 -4.63 -8.29
C SER A 49 16.34 -5.35 -8.69
N THR A 50 16.52 -6.61 -8.28
CA THR A 50 17.75 -7.37 -8.52
C THR A 50 17.44 -8.83 -8.89
N ASP A 51 18.20 -9.40 -9.82
CA ASP A 51 18.13 -10.81 -10.21
C ASP A 51 19.33 -11.59 -9.64
N GLU A 52 19.18 -12.90 -9.42
CA GLU A 52 20.27 -13.80 -9.01
C GLU A 52 21.47 -13.77 -9.96
N ASN A 53 21.26 -13.37 -11.21
CA ASN A 53 22.30 -13.25 -12.24
C ASN A 53 23.00 -11.88 -12.28
N ASP A 54 22.57 -10.93 -11.45
CA ASP A 54 23.16 -9.60 -11.43
C ASP A 54 24.56 -9.57 -10.82
N ASP A 55 25.37 -8.62 -11.29
CA ASP A 55 26.70 -8.38 -10.73
C ASP A 55 26.60 -7.86 -9.29
N ILE A 56 27.56 -8.25 -8.44
CA ILE A 56 27.58 -7.85 -7.03
C ILE A 56 27.63 -6.33 -6.84
N MET A 57 28.31 -5.60 -7.73
CA MET A 57 28.37 -4.14 -7.68
C MET A 57 27.03 -3.53 -8.04
N TYR A 58 26.29 -4.15 -8.97
CA TYR A 58 24.92 -3.74 -9.30
C TYR A 58 23.99 -3.97 -8.10
N THR A 59 24.05 -5.15 -7.47
CA THR A 59 23.26 -5.47 -6.28
C THR A 59 23.52 -4.48 -5.14
N LEU A 60 24.80 -4.15 -4.88
CA LEU A 60 25.17 -3.14 -3.88
C LEU A 60 24.65 -1.75 -4.23
N TYR A 61 24.77 -1.35 -5.51
CA TYR A 61 24.24 -0.08 -5.97
C TYR A 61 22.72 0.00 -5.80
N MET A 62 21.98 -1.05 -6.19
CA MET A 62 20.54 -1.11 -6.01
C MET A 62 20.15 -1.09 -4.53
N GLY A 63 20.88 -1.80 -3.66
CA GLY A 63 20.69 -1.72 -2.21
C GLY A 63 20.79 -0.29 -1.67
N LEU A 64 21.75 0.51 -2.16
CA LEU A 64 21.89 1.92 -1.79
C LEU A 64 20.73 2.78 -2.33
N VAL A 65 20.29 2.55 -3.57
CA VAL A 65 19.15 3.25 -4.18
C VAL A 65 17.87 2.98 -3.39
N VAL A 66 17.57 1.72 -3.10
CA VAL A 66 16.39 1.33 -2.32
C VAL A 66 16.48 1.89 -0.90
N HIS A 67 17.67 1.89 -0.29
CA HIS A 67 17.86 2.49 1.03
C HIS A 67 17.63 3.99 1.04
N HIS A 68 18.08 4.70 0.00
CA HIS A 68 17.80 6.11 -0.14
C HIS A 68 16.29 6.39 -0.25
N ARG A 69 15.55 5.59 -1.05
CA ARG A 69 14.08 5.68 -1.12
C ARG A 69 13.41 5.41 0.22
N PHE A 70 13.89 4.44 0.99
CA PHE A 70 13.40 4.17 2.34
C PHE A 70 13.55 5.37 3.27
N LEU A 71 14.68 6.09 3.20
CA LEU A 71 14.91 7.27 4.04
C LEU A 71 14.00 8.46 3.67
N GLU A 72 13.53 8.52 2.44
CA GLU A 72 12.60 9.54 1.94
C GLU A 72 11.13 9.12 2.07
N TRP A 73 10.86 7.94 2.63
CA TRP A 73 9.51 7.41 2.76
C TRP A 73 8.67 8.25 3.73
N ASP A 74 7.55 8.78 3.24
CA ASP A 74 6.65 9.66 3.98
C ASP A 74 5.42 8.93 4.55
N GLY A 75 5.28 7.62 4.29
CA GLY A 75 4.17 6.81 4.79
C GLY A 75 2.83 7.10 4.10
N ASN A 76 2.82 7.66 2.88
CA ASN A 76 1.58 8.02 2.21
C ASN A 76 0.80 6.79 1.68
N PHE A 77 -0.51 7.00 1.45
CA PHE A 77 -1.45 5.99 0.94
C PHE A 77 -1.82 6.23 -0.52
N THR A 78 -1.23 7.24 -1.17
CA THR A 78 -1.64 7.71 -2.49
C THR A 78 -0.69 7.31 -3.60
N ASP A 79 0.59 7.15 -3.29
CA ASP A 79 1.57 6.71 -4.27
C ASP A 79 1.36 5.22 -4.58
N ARG A 80 1.77 4.80 -5.77
CA ARG A 80 1.75 3.40 -6.18
C ARG A 80 3.19 2.92 -6.14
N ALA A 81 3.65 2.43 -4.99
CA ALA A 81 5.06 2.14 -4.76
C ALA A 81 5.30 0.84 -3.97
N ASN A 82 4.38 -0.13 -4.09
CA ASN A 82 4.44 -1.42 -3.40
C ASN A 82 4.44 -1.33 -1.87
N GLN A 83 3.88 -0.24 -1.33
CA GLN A 83 3.82 -0.03 0.11
C GLN A 83 2.74 -0.86 0.81
N ILE A 84 2.97 -1.15 2.08
CA ILE A 84 2.09 -1.97 2.90
C ILE A 84 1.23 -1.10 3.80
N VAL A 85 -0.08 -1.32 3.76
CA VAL A 85 -1.02 -0.83 4.75
C VAL A 85 -1.07 -1.84 5.90
N SER A 86 -0.79 -1.37 7.11
CA SER A 86 -0.78 -2.19 8.31
C SER A 86 -2.17 -2.76 8.61
N HIS A 87 -2.24 -3.82 9.43
CA HIS A 87 -3.53 -4.38 9.83
C HIS A 87 -4.38 -3.34 10.58
N ASP A 88 -3.74 -2.56 11.45
CA ASP A 88 -4.41 -1.56 12.28
C ASP A 88 -4.93 -0.42 11.39
N ASP A 89 -4.11 0.12 10.48
CA ASP A 89 -4.55 1.15 9.54
C ASP A 89 -5.71 0.66 8.67
N ALA A 90 -5.62 -0.56 8.13
CA ALA A 90 -6.69 -1.17 7.35
C ALA A 90 -7.97 -1.35 8.18
N HIS A 91 -7.84 -1.85 9.41
CA HIS A 91 -8.97 -2.06 10.31
C HIS A 91 -9.70 -0.74 10.62
N TYR A 92 -8.95 0.29 11.03
CA TYR A 92 -9.54 1.58 11.35
C TYR A 92 -10.09 2.27 10.10
N LEU A 93 -9.39 2.18 8.96
CA LEU A 93 -9.89 2.69 7.68
C LEU A 93 -11.25 2.08 7.35
N ALA A 94 -11.36 0.75 7.36
CA ALA A 94 -12.62 0.05 7.09
C ALA A 94 -13.72 0.44 8.09
N LEU A 95 -13.40 0.62 9.37
CA LEU A 95 -14.35 1.00 10.41
C LEU A 95 -14.92 2.41 10.17
N HIS A 96 -14.09 3.36 9.77
CA HIS A 96 -14.48 4.76 9.55
C HIS A 96 -15.29 4.97 8.27
N ILE A 97 -15.08 4.15 7.22
CA ILE A 97 -15.81 4.29 5.94
C ILE A 97 -17.04 3.38 5.83
N ARG A 98 -17.25 2.48 6.80
CA ARG A 98 -18.30 1.46 6.74
C ARG A 98 -19.69 2.10 6.69
N GLY A 99 -20.42 1.83 5.61
CA GLY A 99 -21.77 2.38 5.40
C GLY A 99 -21.81 3.83 4.92
N LEU A 100 -20.64 4.45 4.71
CA LEU A 100 -20.52 5.79 4.11
C LEU A 100 -20.03 5.72 2.66
N LEU A 101 -19.25 4.69 2.32
CA LEU A 101 -18.76 4.46 0.97
C LEU A 101 -19.72 3.56 0.18
N ASP A 102 -20.11 4.00 -1.01
CA ASP A 102 -20.99 3.24 -1.92
C ASP A 102 -20.32 1.98 -2.53
N ASN A 103 -19.01 1.80 -2.31
CA ASN A 103 -18.26 0.64 -2.78
C ASN A 103 -18.04 -0.37 -1.63
N GLY A 104 -19.06 -1.17 -1.35
CA GLY A 104 -19.02 -2.18 -0.28
C GLY A 104 -17.95 -3.25 -0.46
N GLU A 105 -17.62 -3.61 -1.70
CA GLU A 105 -16.57 -4.60 -2.00
C GLU A 105 -15.18 -4.10 -1.59
N LEU A 106 -14.88 -2.82 -1.83
CA LEU A 106 -13.63 -2.20 -1.37
C LEU A 106 -13.54 -2.21 0.16
N VAL A 107 -14.62 -1.87 0.86
CA VAL A 107 -14.64 -1.89 2.33
C VAL A 107 -14.44 -3.32 2.86
N GLU A 108 -15.07 -4.30 2.23
CA GLU A 108 -14.89 -5.71 2.60
C GLU A 108 -13.45 -6.18 2.36
N PHE A 109 -12.83 -5.78 1.25
CA PHE A 109 -11.43 -6.06 0.97
C PHE A 109 -10.51 -5.47 2.03
N ILE A 110 -10.65 -4.18 2.35
CA ILE A 110 -9.83 -3.49 3.36
C ILE A 110 -10.00 -4.16 4.73
N ALA A 111 -11.23 -4.56 5.08
CA ALA A 111 -11.53 -5.21 6.36
C ALA A 111 -10.86 -6.59 6.53
N LYS A 112 -10.35 -7.21 5.45
CA LYS A 112 -9.64 -8.50 5.51
C LYS A 112 -8.21 -8.37 6.08
N GLY A 113 -7.72 -7.16 6.34
CA GLY A 113 -6.45 -6.93 7.03
C GLY A 113 -5.39 -6.27 6.14
N SER A 114 -4.12 -6.57 6.39
CA SER A 114 -3.00 -5.91 5.70
C SER A 114 -2.99 -6.16 4.19
N PHE A 115 -2.77 -5.10 3.43
CA PHE A 115 -2.68 -5.17 1.98
C PHE A 115 -1.59 -4.26 1.45
N ARG A 116 -1.13 -4.54 0.24
CA ARG A 116 -0.16 -3.75 -0.51
C ARG A 116 -0.86 -2.87 -1.52
N ILE A 117 -0.38 -1.64 -1.67
CA ILE A 117 -0.70 -0.74 -2.78
C ILE A 117 0.37 -0.96 -3.87
N CYS A 118 0.03 -1.68 -4.93
CA CYS A 118 0.99 -2.08 -5.95
C CYS A 118 1.39 -0.90 -6.85
N GLU A 119 2.59 -0.97 -7.45
CA GLU A 119 3.13 0.05 -8.38
C GLU A 119 2.46 0.08 -9.78
N ILE A 120 1.61 -0.91 -10.08
CA ILE A 120 1.03 -1.19 -11.40
C ILE A 120 -0.02 -0.15 -11.84
#